data_AF-A0A3D2JE60-F1
#
_entry.id   AF-A0A3D2JE60-F1
#
_cell.length_a   1.000
_cell.length_b   1.000
_cell.length_c   1.000
_cell.angle_alpha   90.00
_cell.angle_beta   90.00
_cell.angle_gamma   90.00
#
_symmetry.space_group_name_H-M   'P 1'
#
loop_
_entity.id
_entity.type
_entity.pdbx_description
1 polymer ?
#
loop_
_entity_poly.entity_id
_entity_poly.type
_entity_poly.pdbx_seq_one_letter_code
_entity_poly.pdbx_strand_id
1 'polypeptide(L)' 'EIERYSHVMHLVSNVTGQLRQDMTPYDALRAGFPAGTVSGAPKIRAMEIISELEGEQRGV' A
#
# COMPACT_ATOMS: atom_id res chain seq x y z
N GLU A 1 10.91 -4.47 13.90
CA GLU A 1 10.93 -5.88 14.34
C GLU A 1 11.51 -6.75 13.22
N ILE A 2 12.17 -7.87 13.54
CA ILE A 2 12.64 -8.83 12.52
C ILE A 2 11.63 -9.96 12.44
N GLU A 3 10.91 -10.05 11.32
CA GLU A 3 10.04 -11.19 11.03
C GLU A 3 10.83 -12.26 10.27
N ARG A 4 10.78 -13.51 10.76
CA ARG A 4 11.53 -14.64 10.20
C ARG A 4 10.57 -15.60 9.49
N TYR A 5 10.81 -15.85 8.22
CA TYR A 5 10.13 -16.87 7.41
C TYR A 5 11.10 -18.01 7.09
N SER A 6 10.61 -19.06 6.43
CA SER A 6 11.39 -20.29 6.16
C SER A 6 12.72 -20.06 5.43
N HIS A 7 12.82 -19.02 4.59
CA HIS A 7 14.00 -18.76 3.76
C HIS A 7 14.49 -17.31 3.79
N VAL A 8 13.73 -16.39 4.39
CA VAL A 8 14.02 -14.96 4.38
C VAL A 8 13.65 -14.30 5.70
N MET A 9 14.22 -13.12 5.93
CA MET A 9 13.87 -12.28 7.07
C MET A 9 13.43 -10.91 6.56
N HIS A 10 12.37 -10.35 7.13
CA HIS A 10 11.92 -8.99 6.82
C HIS A 10 12.16 -8.08 8.03
N LEU A 11 12.72 -6.90 7.79
CA LEU A 11 12.72 -5.83 8.79
C LEU A 11 11.39 -5.08 8.68
N VAL A 12 10.53 -5.26 9.67
CA VAL A 12 9.14 -4.78 9.65
C VAL A 12 8.96 -3.62 10.61
N SER A 13 8.19 -2.63 10.16
CA SER A 13 7.64 -1.56 11.00
C SER A 13 6.13 -1.73 11.06
N ASN A 14 5.59 -1.97 12.27
CA ASN A 14 4.15 -2.10 12.49
C ASN A 14 3.53 -0.72 12.75
N VAL A 15 2.64 -0.29 11.86
CA VAL A 15 1.89 0.96 11.99
C VAL A 15 0.42 0.62 12.23
N THR A 16 -0.11 1.05 13.38
CA THR A 16 -1.49 0.75 13.80
C THR A 16 -2.24 2.04 14.14
N GLY A 17 -3.58 1.96 14.14
CA GLY A 17 -4.46 3.06 14.49
C GLY A 17 -5.86 2.55 14.81
N GLN A 18 -6.66 3.38 15.47
CA GLN A 18 -8.07 3.09 15.72
C GLN A 18 -8.93 3.74 14.64
N LEU A 19 -9.83 2.95 14.07
CA LEU A 19 -10.80 3.47 13.10
C LEU A 19 -11.77 4.42 13.80
N ARG A 20 -12.17 5.49 13.11
CA ARG A 20 -13.21 6.38 13.65
C ARG A 20 -14.55 5.65 13.76
N GLN A 21 -15.39 6.07 14.70
CA GLN A 21 -16.67 5.43 14.99
C GLN A 21 -17.64 5.45 13.81
N ASP A 22 -17.50 6.44 12.92
CA ASP A 22 -18.33 6.68 11.75
C ASP A 22 -17.80 5.99 10.47
N MET A 23 -16.72 5.22 10.58
CA MET A 23 -16.06 4.59 9.43
C MET A 23 -16.18 3.08 9.44
N THR A 24 -16.14 2.51 8.24
CA THR A 24 -16.19 1.06 8.00
C THR A 24 -14.81 0.52 7.60
N PRO A 25 -14.59 -0.80 7.67
CA PRO A 25 -13.36 -1.42 7.15
C PRO A 25 -13.09 -1.11 5.66
N TYR A 26 -14.13 -0.87 4.86
CA TYR A 26 -13.98 -0.49 3.44
C TYR A 26 -13.39 0.92 3.27
N ASP A 27 -13.67 1.84 4.20
CA ASP A 27 -13.08 3.18 4.19
C ASP A 27 -11.58 3.11 4.47
N ALA A 28 -11.17 2.24 5.40
CA ALA A 28 -9.77 1.98 5.69
C ALA A 28 -9.04 1.37 4.48
N LEU A 29 -9.65 0.38 3.81
CA LEU A 29 -9.12 -0.21 2.58
C LEU A 29 -8.96 0.86 1.49
N ARG A 30 -10.00 1.66 1.22
CA ARG A 30 -9.98 2.73 0.21
C ARG A 30 -8.89 3.77 0.50
N ALA A 31 -8.70 4.14 1.77
CA ALA A 31 -7.67 5.11 2.16
C ALA A 31 -6.25 4.56 1.99
N GLY A 32 -6.05 3.27 2.27
CA GLY A 32 -4.74 2.61 2.15
C GLY A 32 -4.37 2.21 0.72
N PHE A 33 -5.35 1.99 -0.14
CA PHE A 33 -5.16 1.44 -1.48
C PHE A 33 -4.66 2.46 -2.53
N PRO A 34 -3.89 2.04 -3.55
CA PRO A 34 -3.06 0.83 -3.56
C PRO A 34 -1.90 0.97 -2.55
N ALA A 35 -1.28 -0.16 -2.20
CA ALA A 35 -0.16 -0.17 -1.25
C ALA A 35 0.98 0.74 -1.74
N GLY A 36 1.58 1.49 -0.82
CA GLY A 36 2.65 2.44 -1.13
C GLY A 36 3.87 1.78 -1.76
N THR A 37 4.16 0.53 -1.38
CA THR A 37 5.31 -0.25 -1.89
C THR A 37 5.21 -0.60 -3.37
N VAL A 38 3.99 -0.66 -3.94
CA VAL A 38 3.76 -0.99 -5.35
C VAL A 38 3.35 0.23 -6.20
N SER A 39 3.28 1.41 -5.59
CA SER A 39 2.91 2.67 -6.25
C SER A 39 4.04 3.69 -6.13
N GLY A 40 4.28 4.23 -4.94
CA GLY A 40 5.33 5.22 -4.66
C GLY A 40 4.83 6.38 -3.81
N ALA A 41 5.66 7.43 -3.69
CA ALA A 41 5.36 8.64 -2.93
C ALA A 41 5.88 9.89 -3.66
N PRO A 42 5.11 10.99 -3.78
CA PRO A 42 3.69 11.13 -3.43
C PRO A 42 2.77 10.23 -4.27
N LYS A 43 1.80 9.54 -3.63
CA LYS A 43 1.06 8.41 -4.24
C LYS A 43 0.40 8.74 -5.58
N ILE A 44 -0.35 9.85 -5.67
CA ILE A 44 -1.06 10.24 -6.90
C ILE A 44 -0.06 10.47 -8.04
N ARG A 45 0.99 11.27 -7.79
CA ARG A 45 1.99 11.57 -8.82
C ARG A 45 2.77 10.33 -9.26
N ALA A 46 3.08 9.43 -8.32
CA ALA A 46 3.74 8.18 -8.65
C ALA A 46 2.87 7.30 -9.57
N MET A 47 1.55 7.22 -9.31
CA MET A 47 0.63 6.47 -10.16
C MET A 47 0.46 7.09 -11.55
N GLU A 48 0.45 8.42 -11.67
CA GLU A 48 0.44 9.11 -12.97
C GLU A 48 1.66 8.71 -13.81
N ILE A 49 2.86 8.79 -13.21
CA ILE A 49 4.12 8.41 -13.86
C ILE A 49 4.11 6.93 -14.26
N ILE A 50 3.65 6.05 -13.37
CA ILE A 50 3.52 4.61 -13.68
C ILE A 50 2.62 4.42 -14.90
N SER A 51 1.46 5.09 -14.93
CA SER A 51 0.53 4.98 -16.05
C SER A 51 1.11 5.51 -17.37
N GLU A 52 1.87 6.60 -17.32
CA GLU A 52 2.57 7.17 -18.48
C GLU A 52 3.63 6.20 -19.03
N LEU A 53 4.33 5.48 -18.14
CA LEU A 53 5.44 4.60 -18.51
C LEU A 53 5.01 3.20 -18.93
N GLU A 54 3.99 2.62 -18.28
CA GLU A 54 3.56 1.24 -18.54
C GLU A 54 2.64 1.14 -19.77
N GLY A 55 1.83 2.16 -20.03
CA GLY A 55 0.95 2.20 -21.21
C GLY A 55 -0.19 1.18 -21.21
N GLU A 56 -0.28 0.31 -20.20
CA GLU A 56 -1.35 -0.67 -19.99
C GLU A 56 -1.77 -0.73 -18.52
N GLN A 57 -2.95 -1.29 -18.25
CA GLN A 57 -3.45 -1.45 -16.88
C GLN A 57 -2.87 -2.71 -16.23
N ARG A 58 -2.41 -2.61 -14.98
CA ARG A 58 -1.84 -3.74 -14.23
C ARG A 58 -2.82 -4.88 -13.91
N GLY A 59 -4.13 -4.69 -14.04
CA GLY A 59 -5.12 -5.76 -13.85
C GLY A 59 -5.16 -6.36 -12.43
N VAL A 60 -5.44 -7.67 -12.34
CA VAL A 60 -5.41 -8.54 -11.14
C VAL A 60 -4.63 -9.81 -11.49
#